data_AF-A0A1I6NYH2-F1
#
_entry.id   AF-A0A1I6NYH2-F1
#
_cell.length_a   1.000
_cell.length_b   1.000
_cell.length_c   1.000
_cell.angle_alpha   90.00
_cell.angle_beta   90.00
_cell.angle_gamma   90.00
#
_symmetry.space_group_name_H-M   'P 1'
#
loop_
_entity.id
_entity.type
_entity.pdbx_description
1 polymer ?
#
loop_
_entity_poly.entity_id
_entity_poly.type
_entity_poly.pdbx_seq_one_letter_code
_entity_poly.pdbx_strand_id
1 'polypeptide(L)'
;MNDYAPLYSKEEKIKKIVLYSLWLIPIGLLYFGVIPWFKSTNWFLCHPQGYEIFYKGLYLGFSILFLLIQLYELPQNLKIIRLKQYPLPEQKTWSLQAYAYGAKATWRSYMSIGGTILLIGLIIYVIPLTNKVVNEIDQNKLAQERALQCQNP
;
A
#
# COMPACT_ATOMS: atom_id res chain seq x y z
N MET A 1 11.78 -25.47 29.35
CA MET A 1 11.59 -24.14 28.74
C MET A 1 10.73 -24.33 27.50
N ASN A 2 9.78 -23.44 27.25
CA ASN A 2 8.87 -23.58 26.11
C ASN A 2 9.58 -23.01 24.88
N ASP A 3 10.11 -23.88 24.00
CA ASP A 3 10.88 -23.48 22.81
C ASP A 3 10.04 -22.80 21.72
N TYR A 4 8.73 -22.66 21.98
CA TYR A 4 7.73 -22.15 21.06
C TYR A 4 7.11 -20.86 21.56
N ALA A 5 6.81 -19.96 20.63
CA ALA A 5 6.09 -18.73 20.90
C ALA A 5 4.61 -19.00 21.27
N PRO A 6 4.01 -18.15 22.13
CA PRO A 6 2.62 -18.29 22.54
C PRO A 6 1.67 -18.09 21.34
N LEU A 7 0.58 -18.86 21.29
CA LEU A 7 -0.43 -18.74 20.24
C LEU A 7 -1.44 -17.62 20.54
N TYR A 8 -1.92 -16.98 19.48
CA TYR A 8 -3.14 -16.15 19.59
C TYR A 8 -4.34 -17.00 19.99
N SER A 9 -5.16 -16.49 20.92
CA SER A 9 -6.47 -17.06 21.21
C SER A 9 -7.42 -16.93 20.00
N LYS A 10 -8.51 -17.70 19.97
CA LYS A 10 -9.52 -17.60 18.89
C LYS A 10 -10.05 -16.17 18.74
N GLU A 11 -10.32 -15.50 19.87
CA GLU A 11 -10.80 -14.12 19.88
C GLU A 11 -9.76 -13.13 19.34
N GLU A 12 -8.48 -13.30 19.71
CA GLU A 12 -7.39 -12.48 19.21
C GLU A 12 -7.19 -12.65 17.71
N LYS A 13 -7.33 -13.90 17.22
CA LYS A 13 -7.31 -14.21 15.78
C LYS A 13 -8.42 -13.49 15.04
N ILE A 14 -9.66 -13.52 15.55
CA ILE A 14 -10.80 -12.81 14.95
C ILE A 14 -10.56 -11.31 14.94
N LYS A 15 -10.15 -10.71 16.07
CA LYS A 15 -9.84 -9.28 16.16
C LYS A 15 -8.78 -8.86 15.14
N LYS A 16 -7.73 -9.66 14.98
CA LYS A 16 -6.68 -9.42 13.99
C LYS A 16 -7.21 -9.54 12.56
N ILE A 17 -8.02 -10.56 12.23
CA ILE A 17 -8.65 -10.69 10.91
C ILE A 17 -9.50 -9.46 10.59
N VAL A 18 -10.33 -9.02 11.53
CA VAL A 18 -11.15 -7.81 11.37
C VAL A 18 -10.25 -6.59 11.14
N LEU A 19 -9.21 -6.41 11.95
CA LEU A 19 -8.28 -5.30 11.79
C LEU A 19 -7.57 -5.33 10.43
N TYR A 20 -7.12 -6.50 9.96
CA TYR A 20 -6.51 -6.65 8.65
C TYR A 20 -7.51 -6.44 7.50
N SER A 21 -8.77 -6.84 7.69
CA SER A 21 -9.82 -6.62 6.68
C SER A 21 -10.21 -5.15 6.52
N LEU A 22 -10.02 -4.31 7.55
CA LEU A 22 -10.22 -2.86 7.44
C LEU A 22 -9.28 -2.24 6.38
N TRP A 23 -8.12 -2.85 6.12
CA TRP A 23 -7.21 -2.39 5.06
C TRP A 23 -7.74 -2.66 3.65
N LEU A 24 -8.78 -3.48 3.48
CA LEU A 24 -9.47 -3.66 2.21
C LEU A 24 -10.47 -2.54 1.92
N ILE A 25 -10.85 -1.73 2.93
CA ILE A 25 -11.82 -0.64 2.77
C ILE A 25 -11.38 0.38 1.72
N PRO A 26 -10.13 0.90 1.74
CA PRO A 26 -9.67 1.84 0.71
C PRO A 26 -9.76 1.25 -0.71
N ILE A 27 -9.43 -0.04 -0.86
CA ILE A 27 -9.50 -0.74 -2.15
C ILE A 27 -10.96 -0.87 -2.60
N GLY A 28 -11.86 -1.25 -1.69
CA GLY A 28 -13.29 -1.36 -1.97
C GLY A 28 -13.93 -0.01 -2.34
N LEU A 29 -13.62 1.05 -1.59
CA LEU A 29 -14.07 2.41 -1.91
C LEU A 29 -13.58 2.85 -3.29
N LEU A 30 -12.34 2.50 -3.65
CA LEU A 30 -11.78 2.86 -4.94
C LEU A 30 -12.47 2.11 -6.08
N TYR A 31 -12.70 0.80 -5.92
CA TYR A 31 -13.30 -0.05 -6.94
C TYR A 31 -14.81 0.15 -7.12
N PHE A 32 -15.57 0.27 -6.01
CA PHE A 32 -17.03 0.36 -6.04
C PHE A 32 -17.57 1.79 -5.98
N GLY A 33 -16.80 2.74 -5.46
CA GLY A 33 -17.22 4.15 -5.33
C GLY A 33 -16.53 5.04 -6.34
N VAL A 34 -15.22 5.23 -6.17
CA VAL A 34 -14.43 6.24 -6.87
C VAL A 34 -14.38 5.98 -8.39
N ILE A 35 -14.02 4.76 -8.82
CA ILE A 35 -13.93 4.41 -10.24
C ILE A 35 -15.30 4.53 -10.95
N PRO A 36 -16.40 3.95 -10.42
CA PRO A 36 -17.71 4.09 -11.05
C PRO A 36 -18.21 5.54 -11.07
N TRP A 37 -17.99 6.29 -10.00
CA TRP A 37 -18.35 7.70 -9.94
C TRP A 37 -17.64 8.52 -11.03
N PHE A 38 -16.33 8.30 -11.22
CA PHE A 38 -15.57 8.94 -12.30
C PHE A 38 -16.08 8.56 -13.69
N LYS A 39 -16.46 7.29 -13.90
CA LYS A 39 -17.05 6.85 -15.18
C LYS A 39 -18.41 7.48 -15.45
N SER A 40 -19.24 7.67 -14.42
CA SER A 40 -20.61 8.18 -14.56
C SER A 40 -20.68 9.69 -14.78
N THR A 41 -19.74 10.44 -14.20
CA THR A 41 -19.78 11.92 -14.19
C THR A 41 -18.92 12.54 -15.28
N ASN A 42 -18.11 11.74 -16.00
CA ASN A 42 -17.02 12.20 -16.86
C ASN A 42 -16.10 13.25 -16.19
N TRP A 43 -16.10 13.34 -14.86
CA TRP A 43 -15.40 14.41 -14.13
C TRP A 43 -13.89 14.37 -14.41
N PHE A 44 -13.33 13.17 -14.55
CA PHE A 44 -11.94 12.96 -14.94
C PHE A 44 -11.58 13.65 -16.26
N LEU A 45 -12.50 13.62 -17.24
CA LEU A 45 -12.35 14.27 -18.54
C LEU A 45 -12.65 15.77 -18.45
N CYS A 46 -13.77 16.13 -17.84
CA CYS A 46 -14.28 17.50 -17.86
C CYS A 46 -13.60 18.45 -16.87
N HIS A 47 -12.97 17.93 -15.82
CA HIS A 47 -12.18 18.76 -14.91
C HIS A 47 -10.80 19.08 -15.52
N PRO A 48 -10.32 20.34 -15.45
CA PRO A 48 -9.04 20.74 -16.05
C PRO A 48 -7.86 19.86 -15.61
N GLN A 49 -7.86 19.47 -14.33
CA GLN A 49 -6.85 18.63 -13.70
C GLN A 49 -7.32 17.20 -13.41
N GLY A 50 -8.48 16.78 -13.93
CA GLY A 50 -9.08 15.48 -13.59
C GLY A 50 -8.15 14.30 -13.89
N TYR A 51 -7.52 14.32 -15.07
CA TYR A 51 -6.50 13.35 -15.48
C TYR A 51 -5.31 13.29 -14.53
N GLU A 52 -4.75 14.45 -14.21
CA GLU A 52 -3.58 14.57 -13.35
C GLU A 52 -3.88 14.10 -11.93
N ILE A 53 -5.00 14.53 -11.34
CA ILE A 53 -5.43 14.17 -9.99
C ILE A 53 -5.68 12.67 -9.89
N PHE A 54 -6.36 12.08 -10.88
CA PHE A 54 -6.66 10.66 -10.85
C PHE A 54 -5.41 9.80 -11.01
N TYR A 55 -4.55 10.05 -12.00
CA TYR A 55 -3.35 9.24 -12.19
C TYR A 55 -2.35 9.44 -11.06
N LYS A 56 -2.10 10.68 -10.62
CA LYS A 56 -1.22 10.93 -9.46
C LYS A 56 -1.82 10.34 -8.20
N GLY A 57 -3.11 10.52 -7.96
CA GLY A 57 -3.80 9.98 -6.79
C GLY A 57 -3.77 8.45 -6.75
N LEU A 58 -3.95 7.78 -7.88
CA LEU A 58 -3.92 6.32 -7.96
C LEU A 58 -2.49 5.80 -7.78
N TYR A 59 -1.51 6.29 -8.55
CA TYR A 59 -0.13 5.80 -8.47
C TYR A 59 0.58 6.19 -7.16
N LEU A 60 0.48 7.45 -6.73
CA LEU A 60 1.10 7.90 -5.48
C LEU A 60 0.31 7.43 -4.27
N GLY A 61 -1.02 7.47 -4.31
CA GLY A 61 -1.86 7.07 -3.17
C GLY A 61 -1.67 5.61 -2.78
N PHE A 62 -1.64 4.69 -3.76
CA PHE A 62 -1.33 3.28 -3.46
C PHE A 62 0.08 3.10 -2.93
N SER A 63 1.07 3.75 -3.55
CA SER A 63 2.46 3.62 -3.13
C SER A 63 2.68 4.13 -1.71
N ILE A 64 2.06 5.26 -1.35
CA ILE A 64 2.08 5.83 0.01
C ILE A 64 1.37 4.89 1.00
N LEU A 65 0.21 4.33 0.63
CA LEU A 65 -0.52 3.40 1.50
C LEU A 65 0.31 2.16 1.82
N PHE A 66 0.97 1.56 0.82
CA PHE A 66 1.90 0.44 1.03
C PHE A 66 3.11 0.84 1.89
N LEU A 67 3.65 2.05 1.67
CA LEU A 67 4.74 2.56 2.50
C LEU A 67 4.34 2.72 3.97
N LEU A 68 3.14 3.24 4.24
CA LEU A 68 2.63 3.39 5.61
C LEU A 68 2.50 2.05 6.34
N ILE A 69 2.05 1.00 5.65
CA ILE A 69 1.98 -0.37 6.20
C ILE A 69 3.39 -0.86 6.56
N GLN A 70 4.35 -0.70 5.67
CA GLN A 70 5.74 -1.10 5.94
C GLN A 70 6.37 -0.30 7.08
N LEU A 71 6.09 1.00 7.17
CA LEU A 71 6.56 1.86 8.25
C LEU A 71 5.92 1.47 9.60
N TYR A 72 4.67 1.02 9.61
CA TYR A 72 4.03 0.49 10.81
C TYR A 72 4.74 -0.78 11.34
N GLU A 73 5.21 -1.66 10.45
CA GLU A 73 5.94 -2.88 10.82
C GLU A 73 7.44 -2.63 11.11
N LEU A 74 7.99 -1.50 10.68
CA LEU A 74 9.42 -1.18 10.76
C LEU A 74 10.02 -1.27 12.19
N PRO A 75 9.38 -0.72 13.26
CA PRO A 75 9.94 -0.80 14.60
C PRO A 75 10.11 -2.23 15.10
N GLN A 76 9.18 -3.12 14.72
CA GLN A 76 9.24 -4.53 15.06
C GLN A 76 10.40 -5.22 14.32
N ASN A 77 10.56 -4.95 13.03
CA ASN A 77 11.64 -5.50 12.21
C ASN A 77 13.03 -5.07 12.73
N LEU A 78 13.16 -3.81 13.18
CA LEU A 78 14.39 -3.32 13.81
C LEU A 78 14.70 -4.04 15.13
N LYS A 79 13.68 -4.31 15.97
CA LYS A 79 13.86 -5.09 17.20
C LYS A 79 14.32 -6.52 16.90
N ILE A 80 13.75 -7.17 15.88
CA ILE A 80 14.15 -8.52 15.45
C ILE A 80 15.62 -8.54 15.01
N ILE A 81 16.07 -7.54 14.24
CA ILE A 81 17.47 -7.43 13.81
C ILE A 81 18.40 -7.23 15.00
N ARG A 82 18.03 -6.35 15.95
CA ARG A 82 18.82 -6.07 17.15
C ARG A 82 18.97 -7.30 18.05
N LEU A 83 17.88 -8.03 18.27
CA LEU A 83 17.86 -9.22 19.13
C LEU A 83 18.30 -10.50 18.41
N LYS A 84 18.41 -10.46 17.07
CA LYS A 84 18.67 -11.62 16.20
C LYS A 84 17.79 -12.82 16.52
N GLN A 85 16.52 -12.56 16.86
CA GLN A 85 15.55 -13.56 17.28
C GLN A 85 14.18 -13.28 16.67
N TYR A 86 13.54 -14.36 16.19
CA TYR A 86 12.16 -14.33 15.69
C TYR A 86 11.45 -15.64 16.05
N PRO A 87 10.20 -15.62 16.55
CA PRO A 87 9.40 -14.46 16.97
C PRO A 87 10.03 -13.69 18.14
N LEU A 88 9.58 -12.45 18.39
CA LEU A 88 10.02 -11.73 19.60
C LEU A 88 9.49 -12.43 20.89
N PRO A 89 10.17 -12.30 22.04
CA PRO A 89 9.85 -13.08 23.26
C PRO A 89 8.41 -12.93 23.77
N GLU A 90 7.80 -11.76 23.56
CA GLU A 90 6.43 -11.44 23.99
C GLU A 90 5.42 -11.53 22.83
N GLN A 91 5.88 -11.92 21.65
CA GLN A 91 5.06 -11.90 20.45
C GLN A 91 4.27 -13.19 20.31
N LYS A 92 2.94 -13.05 20.22
CA LYS A 92 2.05 -14.14 19.88
C LYS A 92 2.05 -14.43 18.38
N THR A 93 1.90 -15.71 18.03
CA THR A 93 1.91 -16.20 16.65
C THR A 93 0.60 -16.87 16.26
N TRP A 94 0.34 -16.94 14.94
CA TRP A 94 -0.86 -17.57 14.38
C TRP A 94 -0.81 -19.09 14.45
N SER A 95 0.39 -19.63 14.25
CA SER A 95 0.73 -21.05 14.26
C SER A 95 1.86 -21.31 15.24
N LEU A 96 2.06 -22.59 15.57
CA LEU A 96 3.18 -23.02 16.41
C LEU A 96 4.49 -22.63 15.69
N GLN A 97 5.26 -21.73 16.28
CA GLN A 97 6.53 -21.27 15.73
C GLN A 97 7.61 -21.40 16.81
N ALA A 98 8.64 -22.17 16.50
CA ALA A 98 9.82 -22.27 17.34
C ALA A 98 10.61 -20.96 17.27
N TYR A 99 11.26 -20.58 18.36
CA TYR A 99 12.19 -19.45 18.35
C TYR A 99 13.39 -19.79 17.46
N ALA A 100 13.58 -18.97 16.43
CA ALA A 100 14.75 -19.00 15.57
C ALA A 100 15.71 -17.89 16.00
N TYR A 101 17.02 -18.16 15.88
CA TYR A 101 18.10 -17.24 16.23
C TYR A 101 19.06 -17.02 15.07
N GLY A 102 19.82 -15.92 15.13
CA GLY A 102 20.89 -15.61 14.18
C GLY A 102 20.37 -15.13 12.82
N ALA A 103 21.13 -15.39 11.75
CA ALA A 103 20.85 -14.88 10.41
C ALA A 103 19.50 -15.38 9.84
N LYS A 104 19.10 -16.61 10.18
CA LYS A 104 17.81 -17.17 9.76
C LYS A 104 16.62 -16.40 10.33
N ALA A 105 16.77 -15.86 11.55
CA ALA A 105 15.73 -15.07 12.21
C ALA A 105 15.61 -13.65 11.64
N THR A 106 16.71 -13.08 11.14
CA THR A 106 16.77 -11.68 10.70
C THR A 106 16.53 -11.50 9.20
N TRP A 107 16.69 -12.53 8.37
CA TRP A 107 16.53 -12.45 6.91
C TRP A 107 15.20 -11.82 6.49
N ARG A 108 14.09 -12.23 7.12
CA ARG A 108 12.77 -11.66 6.83
C ARG A 108 12.71 -10.15 7.11
N SER A 109 13.32 -9.71 8.21
CA SER A 109 13.38 -8.29 8.57
C SER A 109 14.26 -7.50 7.61
N TYR A 110 15.39 -8.07 7.16
CA TYR A 110 16.21 -7.44 6.12
C TYR A 110 15.47 -7.29 4.79
N MET A 111 14.75 -8.33 4.37
CA MET A 111 13.90 -8.27 3.16
C MET A 111 12.80 -7.22 3.28
N SER A 112 12.16 -7.10 4.45
CA SER A 112 11.14 -6.05 4.68
C SER A 112 11.76 -4.65 4.61
N ILE A 113 12.88 -4.40 5.32
CA ILE A 113 13.56 -3.09 5.28
C ILE A 113 14.05 -2.76 3.87
N GLY A 114 14.64 -3.73 3.17
CA GLY A 114 15.06 -3.56 1.78
C GLY A 114 13.87 -3.24 0.87
N GLY A 115 12.73 -3.91 1.07
CA GLY A 115 11.47 -3.61 0.38
C GLY A 115 10.96 -2.19 0.66
N THR A 116 11.08 -1.70 1.89
CA THR A 116 10.74 -0.32 2.25
C THR A 116 11.61 0.68 1.51
N ILE A 117 12.93 0.47 1.47
CA ILE A 117 13.87 1.34 0.74
C ILE A 117 13.54 1.34 -0.76
N LEU A 118 13.28 0.17 -1.32
CA LEU A 118 12.89 0.02 -2.72
C LEU A 118 11.57 0.76 -3.03
N LEU A 119 10.57 0.65 -2.16
CA LEU A 119 9.29 1.38 -2.29
C LEU A 119 9.48 2.90 -2.26
N ILE A 120 10.35 3.41 -1.38
CA ILE A 120 10.68 4.84 -1.35
C ILE A 120 11.34 5.25 -2.67
N GLY A 121 12.30 4.46 -3.17
CA GLY A 121 12.94 4.70 -4.46
C GLY A 121 11.94 4.69 -5.62
N LEU A 122 10.99 3.75 -5.62
CA LEU A 122 9.91 3.68 -6.61
C LEU A 122 8.99 4.90 -6.55
N ILE A 123 8.61 5.37 -5.35
CA ILE A 123 7.80 6.59 -5.20
C ILE A 123 8.53 7.79 -5.83
N ILE A 124 9.81 7.96 -5.49
CA ILE A 124 10.63 9.05 -6.04
C ILE A 124 10.71 8.95 -7.57
N TYR A 125 10.83 7.74 -8.12
CA TYR A 125 10.88 7.50 -9.56
C TYR A 125 9.53 7.71 -10.28
N VAL A 126 8.41 7.35 -9.63
CA VAL A 126 7.06 7.47 -10.19
C VAL A 126 6.62 8.93 -10.36
N ILE A 127 7.10 9.84 -9.51
CA ILE A 127 6.77 11.28 -9.62
C ILE A 127 7.16 11.88 -10.99
N PRO A 128 8.43 11.82 -11.45
CA PRO A 128 8.80 12.34 -12.77
C PRO A 128 8.17 11.53 -13.91
N LEU A 129 7.98 10.22 -13.74
CA LEU A 129 7.32 9.38 -14.75
C LEU A 129 5.86 9.80 -14.96
N THR A 130 5.11 10.01 -13.89
CA THR A 130 3.71 10.47 -13.99
C THR A 130 3.63 11.87 -14.59
N ASN A 131 4.56 12.77 -14.27
CA ASN A 131 4.63 14.08 -14.93
C ASN A 131 4.91 13.93 -16.44
N LYS A 132 5.80 13.02 -16.83
CA LYS A 132 6.08 12.73 -18.25
C LYS A 132 4.85 12.19 -18.97
N VAL A 133 4.17 11.20 -18.39
CA VAL A 133 2.94 10.61 -18.96
C VAL A 133 1.86 11.66 -19.10
N VAL A 134 1.63 12.51 -18.09
CA VAL A 134 0.65 13.60 -18.15
C VAL A 134 0.97 14.59 -19.27
N ASN A 135 2.25 14.89 -19.50
CA ASN A 135 2.70 15.79 -20.56
C ASN A 135 2.64 15.16 -21.96
N GLU A 136 2.81 13.84 -22.08
CA GLU A 136 2.70 13.07 -23.33
C GLU A 136 1.25 12.80 -23.75
N ILE A 137 0.28 12.99 -22.84
CA ILE A 137 -1.13 13.00 -23.23
C ILE A 137 -1.33 14.12 -24.25
N ASP A 138 -1.71 13.74 -25.46
CA ASP A 138 -2.02 14.66 -26.56
C ASP A 138 -3.14 15.61 -26.13
N GLN A 139 -2.74 16.83 -25.77
CA GLN A 139 -3.66 17.86 -25.28
C GLN A 139 -4.69 18.23 -26.34
N ASN A 140 -4.38 18.09 -27.63
CA ASN A 140 -5.33 18.37 -28.71
C ASN A 140 -6.42 17.31 -28.77
N LYS A 141 -6.03 16.04 -28.66
CA LYS A 141 -7.00 14.93 -28.60
C LYS A 141 -7.86 15.00 -27.33
N LEU A 142 -7.24 15.33 -26.19
CA LEU A 142 -7.95 15.53 -24.93
C LEU A 142 -8.93 16.71 -25.00
N ALA A 143 -8.53 17.81 -25.65
CA ALA A 143 -9.38 18.98 -25.85
C ALA A 143 -10.56 18.68 -26.78
N GLN A 144 -10.36 17.88 -27.83
CA GLN A 144 -11.43 17.42 -28.71
C GLN A 144 -12.43 16.51 -27.96
N GLU A 145 -11.93 15.56 -27.17
CA GLU A 145 -12.80 14.69 -26.35
C GLU A 145 -13.56 15.47 -25.28
N ARG A 146 -12.91 16.44 -24.62
CA ARG A 146 -13.58 17.39 -23.70
C ARG A 146 -14.67 18.19 -24.39
N ALA A 147 -14.41 18.71 -25.59
CA ALA A 147 -15.40 19.48 -26.34
C ALA A 147 -16.61 18.61 -26.74
N LEU A 148 -16.41 17.34 -27.07
CA LEU A 148 -17.48 16.40 -27.44
C LEU A 148 -18.30 15.93 -26.24
N GLN A 149 -17.67 15.63 -25.10
CA GLN A 149 -18.33 14.96 -23.97
C GLN A 149 -18.75 15.88 -22.83
N CYS A 150 -18.23 17.12 -22.77
CA CYS A 150 -18.50 18.06 -21.67
C CYS A 150 -19.38 19.24 -22.09
N GLN A 151 -19.93 19.25 -23.32
CA GLN A 151 -20.80 20.31 -23.84
C GLN A 151 -22.28 20.19 -23.44
N ASN A 152 -22.72 19.06 -22.90
CA ASN A 152 -24.06 18.92 -22.32
C ASN A 152 -23.94 18.44 -20.86
N PRO A 153 -24.22 19.30 -19.87
CA PRO A 153 -24.32 18.89 -18.47
C PRO A 153 -25.54 17.99 -18.21
#